data_AF-A0AAD3WC89-F1
#
_entry.id   AF-A0AAD3WC89-F1
#
_cell.length_a   1.000
_cell.length_b   1.000
_cell.length_c   1.000
_cell.angle_alpha   90.00
_cell.angle_beta   90.00
_cell.angle_gamma   90.00
#
_symmetry.space_group_name_H-M   'P 1'
#
loop_
_entity.id
_entity.type
_entity.pdbx_description
1 polymer ?
#
loop_
_entity_poly.entity_id
_entity_poly.type
_entity_poly.pdbx_seq_one_letter_code
_entity_poly.pdbx_strand_id
1 'polypeptide(L)'
;MVQTVGLKRYFHSKPGILARALAGEKERTVKAVDGVDLFVHEGETLGLVGESGCGKSTLGRVIVGLYPPTAGEVFYEGRPGTGGQMIFQNPYASLNPRHTVRQILGVALEKRGVPLENREEESIRLLERVGLAAHHLDQYPRQFSGGQRQRIGIARALAMRPRFIVADEPVSALDVSVQAQILNLLEGLQEETGVSFLLISHDLGVVHHMSHRVAVMYLGRIAETGPTESLFENPAHPYTRALLSAIPRLGKTRSGRIRLEGSVPSAVDPPPGCRFQTRCRHRKDICAAVDPPAVELRGDPGHVVWCHLHT
;
A
#
# COMPACT_ATOMS: atom_id res chain seq x y z
N MET A 1 12.71 10.06 1.35
CA MET A 1 11.53 10.62 0.63
C MET A 1 10.34 10.77 1.58
N VAL A 2 9.84 9.67 2.15
CA VAL A 2 8.73 9.66 3.12
C VAL A 2 9.17 8.96 4.40
N GLN A 3 8.75 9.46 5.55
CA GLN A 3 8.95 8.79 6.84
C GLN A 3 7.67 8.87 7.68
N THR A 4 7.34 7.80 8.40
CA THR A 4 6.30 7.80 9.43
C THR A 4 6.94 7.50 10.78
N VAL A 5 6.49 8.19 11.83
CA VAL A 5 6.99 8.02 13.21
C VAL A 5 5.81 7.81 14.15
N GLY A 6 5.72 6.64 14.76
CA GLY A 6 4.68 6.26 15.70
C GLY A 6 3.26 6.39 15.14
N LEU A 7 3.10 6.26 13.82
CA LEU A 7 1.88 6.68 13.13
C LEU A 7 0.68 5.82 13.53
N LYS A 8 -0.42 6.47 13.89
CA LYS A 8 -1.68 5.83 14.30
C LYS A 8 -2.84 6.40 13.51
N ARG A 9 -3.75 5.52 13.08
CA ARG A 9 -5.04 5.90 12.50
C ARG A 9 -6.12 4.96 13.00
N TYR A 10 -6.99 5.48 13.85
CA TYR A 10 -8.12 4.76 14.42
C TYR A 10 -9.44 5.28 13.86
N PHE A 11 -10.40 4.38 13.69
CA PHE A 11 -11.76 4.74 13.27
C PHE A 11 -12.74 4.41 14.39
N HIS A 12 -13.55 5.38 14.78
CA HIS A 12 -14.57 5.22 15.81
C HIS A 12 -15.92 5.02 15.14
N SER A 13 -16.60 3.92 15.46
CA SER A 13 -17.99 3.70 15.09
C SER A 13 -18.87 3.96 16.30
N LYS A 14 -19.72 5.00 16.21
CA LYS A 14 -20.77 5.24 17.21
C LYS A 14 -21.92 4.27 16.91
N PRO A 15 -22.40 3.49 17.89
CA PRO A 15 -23.60 2.69 17.69
C PRO A 15 -24.79 3.60 17.35
N GLY A 16 -25.70 3.10 16.50
CA GLY A 16 -26.94 3.80 16.17
C GLY A 16 -27.77 4.10 17.43
N ILE A 17 -28.60 5.14 17.37
CA ILE A 17 -29.41 5.61 18.51
C ILE A 17 -30.26 4.48 19.10
N LEU A 18 -30.84 3.63 18.24
CA LEU A 18 -31.65 2.48 18.64
C LEU A 18 -30.81 1.38 19.35
N ALA A 19 -29.58 1.14 18.89
CA ALA A 19 -28.67 0.14 19.47
C ALA A 19 -28.10 0.58 20.83
N ARG A 20 -27.88 1.89 21.02
CA ARG A 20 -27.55 2.47 22.33
C ARG A 20 -28.68 2.28 23.35
N ALA A 21 -29.93 2.45 22.93
CA ALA A 21 -31.09 2.35 23.80
C ALA A 21 -31.46 0.91 24.16
N LEU A 22 -31.26 -0.05 23.25
CA LEU A 22 -31.71 -1.43 23.43
C LEU A 22 -30.64 -2.41 23.91
N ALA A 23 -29.35 -2.15 23.67
CA ALA A 23 -28.32 -3.20 23.81
C ALA A 23 -27.05 -2.80 24.58
N GLY A 24 -26.93 -1.57 25.10
CA GLY A 24 -25.75 -1.14 25.85
C GLY A 24 -24.43 -1.24 25.05
N GLU A 25 -24.50 -1.23 23.71
CA GLU A 25 -23.34 -1.42 22.84
C GLU A 25 -22.30 -0.31 23.03
N LYS A 26 -21.07 -0.71 23.35
CA LYS A 26 -19.93 0.20 23.52
C LYS A 26 -19.42 0.70 22.16
N GLU A 27 -18.86 1.90 22.18
CA GLU A 27 -18.16 2.50 21.04
C GLU A 27 -17.03 1.58 20.58
N ARG A 28 -17.00 1.25 19.28
CA ARG A 28 -16.00 0.35 18.71
C ARG A 28 -14.91 1.18 18.04
N THR A 29 -13.67 0.97 18.45
CA THR A 29 -12.50 1.65 17.88
C THR A 29 -11.68 0.67 17.06
N VAL A 30 -11.66 0.84 15.74
CA VAL A 30 -10.83 0.03 14.83
C VAL A 30 -9.43 0.62 14.76
N LYS A 31 -8.42 -0.12 15.23
CA LYS A 31 -7.00 0.26 15.17
C LYS A 31 -6.38 -0.14 13.82
N ALA A 32 -6.71 0.61 12.76
CA ALA A 32 -6.29 0.28 11.40
C ALA A 32 -4.78 0.48 11.14
N VAL A 33 -4.17 1.47 11.79
CA VAL A 33 -2.72 1.67 11.86
C VAL A 33 -2.39 1.98 13.32
N ASP A 34 -1.45 1.26 13.93
CA ASP A 34 -1.12 1.40 15.35
C ASP A 34 0.39 1.40 15.63
N GLY A 35 1.02 2.56 15.49
CA GLY A 35 2.44 2.77 15.80
C GLY A 35 3.34 2.28 14.68
N VAL A 36 3.02 2.65 13.43
CA VAL A 36 3.82 2.26 12.27
C VAL A 36 4.97 3.25 12.07
N ASP A 37 6.19 2.74 12.19
CA ASP A 37 7.42 3.37 11.72
C ASP A 37 7.79 2.77 10.37
N LEU A 38 7.96 3.64 9.36
CA LEU A 38 8.24 3.24 7.99
C LEU A 38 9.00 4.35 7.28
N PHE A 39 9.89 3.98 6.36
CA PHE A 39 10.67 4.92 5.57
C PHE A 39 10.72 4.47 4.11
N VAL A 40 10.53 5.42 3.19
CA VAL A 40 10.74 5.25 1.74
C VAL A 40 11.86 6.20 1.31
N HIS A 41 12.93 5.65 0.74
CA HIS A 41 14.04 6.38 0.15
C HIS A 41 13.62 7.06 -1.16
N GLU A 42 14.42 8.03 -1.60
CA GLU A 42 14.21 8.65 -2.91
C GLU A 42 14.57 7.66 -4.03
N GLY A 43 13.77 7.63 -5.09
CA GLY A 43 13.89 6.66 -6.19
C GLY A 43 13.55 5.22 -5.81
N GLU A 44 13.15 4.93 -4.57
CA GLU A 44 12.89 3.57 -4.09
C GLU A 44 11.42 3.17 -4.28
N THR A 45 11.19 1.90 -4.60
CA THR A 45 9.90 1.22 -4.41
C THR A 45 9.93 0.40 -3.13
N LEU A 46 9.15 0.80 -2.13
CA LEU A 46 8.87 0.00 -0.94
C LEU A 46 7.56 -0.76 -1.15
N GLY A 47 7.64 -2.10 -1.15
CA GLY A 47 6.47 -2.98 -1.17
C GLY A 47 5.84 -3.11 0.20
N LEU A 48 4.53 -2.93 0.32
CA LEU A 48 3.76 -3.13 1.54
C LEU A 48 2.77 -4.29 1.35
N VAL A 49 3.01 -5.38 2.08
CA VAL A 49 2.26 -6.64 1.92
C VAL A 49 1.60 -7.07 3.22
N GLY A 50 0.58 -7.92 3.11
CA GLY A 50 -0.17 -8.45 4.25
C GLY A 50 -1.57 -8.90 3.86
N GLU A 51 -2.25 -9.62 4.74
CA GLU A 51 -3.62 -10.11 4.53
C GLU A 51 -4.60 -8.93 4.29
N SER A 52 -5.72 -9.22 3.63
CA SER A 52 -6.77 -8.21 3.41
C SER A 52 -7.27 -7.64 4.75
N GLY A 53 -7.51 -6.33 4.79
CA GLY A 53 -7.96 -5.64 6.00
C GLY A 53 -6.89 -5.38 7.07
N CYS A 54 -5.61 -5.70 6.84
CA CYS A 54 -4.56 -5.46 7.84
C CYS A 54 -4.15 -3.99 8.00
N GLY A 55 -4.63 -3.06 7.17
CA GLY A 55 -4.40 -1.62 7.32
C GLY A 55 -3.58 -0.93 6.22
N LYS A 56 -3.08 -1.67 5.22
CA LYS A 56 -2.18 -1.15 4.15
C LYS A 56 -2.73 0.09 3.43
N SER A 57 -3.94 -0.01 2.87
CA SER A 57 -4.59 1.10 2.18
C SER A 57 -4.88 2.29 3.11
N THR A 58 -5.15 2.03 4.39
CA THR A 58 -5.30 3.10 5.39
C THR A 58 -3.99 3.83 5.61
N LEU A 59 -2.87 3.10 5.78
CA LEU A 59 -1.55 3.68 5.93
C LEU A 59 -1.20 4.57 4.73
N GLY A 60 -1.37 4.05 3.51
CA GLY A 60 -1.16 4.82 2.28
C GLY A 60 -1.99 6.11 2.23
N ARG A 61 -3.29 6.03 2.55
CA ARG A 61 -4.19 7.20 2.60
C ARG A 61 -3.80 8.24 3.64
N VAL A 62 -3.25 7.82 4.78
CA VAL A 62 -2.74 8.76 5.79
C VAL A 62 -1.49 9.47 5.29
N ILE A 63 -0.56 8.75 4.65
CA ILE A 63 0.68 9.31 4.11
C ILE A 63 0.40 10.40 3.06
N VAL A 64 -0.58 10.20 2.17
CA VAL A 64 -0.96 11.18 1.14
C VAL A 64 -1.96 12.24 1.64
N GLY A 65 -2.34 12.22 2.91
CA GLY A 65 -3.22 13.23 3.52
C GLY A 65 -4.71 13.07 3.23
N LEU A 66 -5.16 11.90 2.76
CA LEU A 66 -6.60 11.60 2.59
C LEU A 66 -7.30 11.28 3.91
N TYR A 67 -6.55 10.78 4.91
CA TYR A 67 -7.02 10.66 6.29
C TYR A 67 -6.03 11.34 7.25
N PRO A 68 -6.51 12.14 8.21
CA PRO A 68 -5.62 12.71 9.21
C PRO A 68 -5.13 11.61 10.17
N PRO A 69 -3.87 11.64 10.64
CA PRO A 69 -3.42 10.74 11.68
C PRO A 69 -4.21 10.98 12.98
N THR A 70 -4.46 9.91 13.73
CA THR A 70 -4.98 10.01 15.10
C THR A 70 -3.86 10.37 16.09
N ALA A 71 -2.64 9.90 15.82
CA ALA A 71 -1.41 10.25 16.54
C ALA A 71 -0.18 9.90 15.68
N GLY A 72 0.99 10.34 16.10
CA GLY A 72 2.24 10.19 15.34
C GLY A 72 2.33 11.17 14.18
N GLU A 73 3.42 11.08 13.43
CA GLU A 73 3.79 12.07 12.43
C GLU A 73 4.12 11.42 11.07
N VAL A 74 3.87 12.19 10.01
CA VAL A 74 4.33 11.90 8.65
C VAL A 74 5.30 13.02 8.27
N PHE A 75 6.45 12.64 7.72
CA PHE A 75 7.40 13.56 7.13
C PHE A 75 7.47 13.30 5.63
N TYR A 76 7.33 14.35 4.85
CA TYR A 76 7.46 14.36 3.40
C TYR A 76 8.63 15.26 3.03
N GLU A 77 9.64 14.70 2.34
CA GLU A 77 10.85 15.43 1.93
C GLU A 77 11.58 16.10 3.10
N GLY A 78 11.63 15.39 4.24
CA GLY A 78 12.31 15.84 5.45
C GLY A 78 11.54 16.90 6.27
N ARG A 79 10.30 17.24 5.88
CA ARG A 79 9.47 18.22 6.59
C ARG A 79 8.22 17.56 7.16
N PRO A 80 7.74 17.97 8.35
CA PRO A 80 6.45 17.52 8.86
C PRO A 80 5.33 17.84 7.86
N GLY A 81 4.55 16.83 7.49
CA GLY A 81 3.46 16.96 6.53
C GLY A 81 3.25 15.71 5.68
N THR A 82 2.05 15.62 5.12
CA THR A 82 1.66 14.59 4.15
C THR A 82 1.98 15.02 2.73
N GLY A 83 2.23 14.08 1.82
CA GLY A 83 2.55 14.42 0.44
C GLY A 83 2.49 13.24 -0.53
N GLY A 84 2.64 13.54 -1.82
CA GLY A 84 2.57 12.57 -2.92
C GLY A 84 1.20 12.46 -3.58
N GLN A 85 1.07 11.49 -4.48
CA GLN A 85 -0.17 11.17 -5.20
C GLN A 85 -0.57 9.72 -4.96
N MET A 86 -1.83 9.39 -5.23
CA MET A 86 -2.35 8.03 -5.04
C MET A 86 -2.92 7.47 -6.34
N ILE A 87 -2.47 6.27 -6.68
CA ILE A 87 -3.13 5.40 -7.66
C ILE A 87 -4.03 4.46 -6.86
N PHE A 88 -5.33 4.52 -7.10
CA PHE A 88 -6.33 3.77 -6.34
C PHE A 88 -6.57 2.38 -6.92
N GLN A 89 -6.93 1.43 -6.05
CA GLN A 89 -7.27 0.05 -6.39
C GLN A 89 -8.38 -0.07 -7.44
N ASN A 90 -9.43 0.76 -7.31
CA ASN A 90 -10.52 0.80 -8.27
C ASN A 90 -10.40 2.07 -9.13
N PRO A 91 -9.90 1.98 -10.37
CA PRO A 91 -9.75 3.15 -11.22
C PRO A 91 -11.09 3.80 -11.52
N TYR A 92 -12.15 3.01 -11.73
CA TYR A 92 -13.47 3.53 -12.05
C TYR A 92 -14.06 4.38 -10.92
N ALA A 93 -13.98 3.90 -9.68
CA ALA A 93 -14.46 4.67 -8.52
C ALA A 93 -13.64 5.94 -8.27
N SER A 94 -12.39 5.97 -8.75
CA SER A 94 -11.53 7.15 -8.61
C SER A 94 -11.80 8.21 -9.68
N LEU A 95 -12.35 7.86 -10.85
CA LEU A 95 -12.61 8.76 -11.96
C LEU A 95 -14.05 9.28 -11.90
N ASN A 96 -14.28 10.56 -12.19
CA ASN A 96 -15.64 11.08 -12.29
C ASN A 96 -16.28 10.58 -13.60
N PRO A 97 -17.32 9.73 -13.57
CA PRO A 97 -17.89 9.12 -14.77
C PRO A 97 -18.62 10.13 -15.67
N ARG A 98 -18.90 11.35 -15.16
CA ARG A 98 -19.54 12.44 -15.90
C ARG A 98 -18.55 13.35 -16.62
N HIS A 99 -17.26 13.15 -16.41
CA HIS A 99 -16.21 13.96 -17.04
C HIS A 99 -15.50 13.15 -18.13
N THR A 100 -15.10 13.83 -19.21
CA THR A 100 -14.20 13.25 -20.21
C THR A 100 -12.78 13.11 -19.64
N VAL A 101 -11.94 12.31 -20.29
CA VAL A 101 -10.52 12.19 -19.92
C VAL A 101 -9.83 13.56 -19.92
N ARG A 102 -10.12 14.40 -20.93
CA ARG A 102 -9.66 15.80 -21.01
C ARG A 102 -10.00 16.60 -19.76
N GLN A 103 -11.24 16.53 -19.29
CA GLN A 103 -11.68 17.24 -18.09
C GLN A 103 -11.02 16.69 -16.83
N ILE A 104 -10.86 15.37 -16.74
CA ILE A 104 -10.20 14.72 -15.59
C ILE A 104 -8.73 15.13 -15.47
N LEU A 105 -7.98 15.11 -16.58
CA LEU A 105 -6.58 15.55 -16.59
C LEU A 105 -6.48 17.07 -16.42
N GLY A 106 -7.39 17.83 -17.04
CA GLY A 106 -7.46 19.28 -16.97
C GLY A 106 -7.53 19.82 -15.54
N VAL A 107 -8.32 19.18 -14.66
CA VAL A 107 -8.40 19.56 -13.23
C VAL A 107 -7.05 19.39 -12.51
N ALA A 108 -6.32 18.31 -12.80
CA ALA A 108 -5.01 18.09 -12.19
C ALA A 108 -3.97 19.09 -12.74
N LEU A 109 -3.98 19.33 -14.06
CA LEU A 109 -3.11 20.30 -14.71
C LEU A 109 -3.36 21.73 -14.22
N GLU A 110 -4.64 22.10 -14.05
CA GLU A 110 -5.04 23.36 -13.43
C GLU A 110 -4.49 23.51 -12.02
N LYS A 111 -4.66 22.47 -11.19
CA LYS A 111 -4.15 22.47 -9.81
C LYS A 111 -2.62 22.56 -9.75
N ARG A 112 -1.92 22.04 -10.76
CA ARG A 112 -0.46 22.20 -10.92
C ARG A 112 -0.07 23.62 -11.41
N GLY A 113 -1.03 24.44 -11.85
CA GLY A 113 -0.77 25.78 -12.38
C GLY A 113 -0.41 25.82 -13.86
N VAL A 114 -0.81 24.81 -14.65
CA VAL A 114 -0.57 24.80 -16.10
C VAL A 114 -1.49 25.81 -16.79
N PRO A 115 -0.94 26.76 -17.59
CA PRO A 115 -1.73 27.72 -18.37
C PRO A 115 -2.71 27.02 -19.32
N LEU A 116 -3.88 27.61 -19.53
CA LEU A 116 -4.98 26.99 -20.26
C LEU A 116 -4.57 26.56 -21.68
N GLU A 117 -3.83 27.41 -22.37
CA GLU A 117 -3.28 27.22 -23.71
C GLU A 117 -2.36 25.99 -23.83
N ASN A 118 -1.70 25.58 -22.73
CA ASN A 118 -0.77 24.44 -22.70
C ASN A 118 -1.42 23.14 -22.21
N ARG A 119 -2.68 23.19 -21.71
CA ARG A 119 -3.33 22.01 -21.12
C ARG A 119 -3.65 20.93 -22.16
N GLU A 120 -3.93 21.31 -23.39
CA GLU A 120 -4.20 20.40 -24.52
C GLU A 120 -2.99 19.50 -24.77
N GLU A 121 -1.84 20.11 -25.08
CA GLU A 121 -0.59 19.43 -25.42
C GLU A 121 -0.09 18.56 -24.26
N GLU A 122 -0.12 19.08 -23.03
CA GLU A 122 0.31 18.30 -21.86
C GLU A 122 -0.64 17.12 -21.59
N SER A 123 -1.95 17.25 -21.86
CA SER A 123 -2.89 16.13 -21.73
C SER A 123 -2.61 15.03 -22.75
N ILE A 124 -2.28 15.40 -24.00
CA ILE A 124 -1.88 14.44 -25.04
C ILE A 124 -0.61 13.71 -24.61
N ARG A 125 0.42 14.45 -24.18
CA ARG A 125 1.68 13.89 -23.70
C ARG A 125 1.48 12.91 -22.53
N LEU A 126 0.59 13.24 -21.59
CA LEU A 126 0.26 12.36 -20.47
C LEU A 126 -0.41 11.06 -20.92
N LEU A 127 -1.31 11.12 -21.90
CA LEU A 127 -1.95 9.93 -22.46
C LEU A 127 -0.95 9.04 -23.20
N GLU A 128 -0.13 9.62 -24.06
CA GLU A 128 0.89 8.89 -24.81
C GLU A 128 1.85 8.17 -23.86
N ARG A 129 2.26 8.84 -22.78
CA ARG A 129 3.12 8.25 -21.76
C ARG A 129 2.52 7.04 -21.06
N VAL A 130 1.19 6.97 -20.96
CA VAL A 130 0.51 5.79 -20.42
C VAL A 130 0.00 4.85 -21.51
N GLY A 131 0.46 5.00 -22.76
CA GLY A 131 0.10 4.13 -23.88
C GLY A 131 -1.31 4.33 -24.42
N LEU A 132 -1.87 5.54 -24.31
CA LEU A 132 -3.18 5.92 -24.84
C LEU A 132 -3.02 6.99 -25.92
N ALA A 133 -3.83 6.91 -26.98
CA ALA A 133 -3.81 7.89 -28.07
C ALA A 133 -4.57 9.18 -27.73
N ALA A 134 -4.23 10.28 -28.41
CA ALA A 134 -4.84 11.60 -28.22
C ALA A 134 -6.37 11.61 -28.36
N HIS A 135 -6.93 10.84 -29.30
CA HIS A 135 -8.38 10.79 -29.54
C HIS A 135 -9.20 10.27 -28.33
N HIS A 136 -8.53 9.63 -27.35
CA HIS A 136 -9.16 9.20 -26.11
C HIS A 136 -9.52 10.37 -25.17
N LEU A 137 -9.01 11.59 -25.40
CA LEU A 137 -9.27 12.76 -24.56
C LEU A 137 -10.77 13.09 -24.45
N ASP A 138 -11.50 12.94 -25.55
CA ASP A 138 -12.92 13.32 -25.63
C ASP A 138 -13.87 12.18 -25.23
N GLN A 139 -13.33 11.05 -24.78
CA GLN A 139 -14.09 9.90 -24.32
C GLN A 139 -14.32 9.95 -22.80
N TYR A 140 -15.38 9.30 -22.34
CA TYR A 140 -15.73 9.13 -20.93
C TYR A 140 -15.13 7.83 -20.37
N PRO A 141 -14.79 7.76 -19.06
CA PRO A 141 -14.23 6.58 -18.42
C PRO A 141 -14.97 5.25 -18.71
N ARG A 142 -16.30 5.32 -18.83
CA ARG A 142 -17.15 4.16 -19.14
C ARG A 142 -16.87 3.50 -20.51
N GLN A 143 -16.24 4.21 -21.44
CA GLN A 143 -15.89 3.71 -22.78
C GLN A 143 -14.58 2.92 -22.82
N PHE A 144 -13.83 2.90 -21.72
CA PHE A 144 -12.52 2.24 -21.63
C PHE A 144 -12.59 0.87 -20.94
N SER A 145 -11.64 -0.01 -21.26
CA SER A 145 -11.39 -1.25 -20.53
C SER A 145 -10.84 -0.97 -19.12
N GLY A 146 -10.81 -1.99 -18.25
CA GLY A 146 -10.25 -1.86 -16.89
C GLY A 146 -8.79 -1.36 -16.90
N GLY A 147 -7.94 -1.93 -17.77
CA GLY A 147 -6.55 -1.52 -17.92
C GLY A 147 -6.38 -0.10 -18.46
N GLN A 148 -7.20 0.29 -19.43
CA GLN A 148 -7.19 1.67 -19.95
C GLN A 148 -7.65 2.67 -18.88
N ARG A 149 -8.66 2.34 -18.07
CA ARG A 149 -9.06 3.17 -16.92
C ARG A 149 -7.94 3.29 -15.89
N GLN A 150 -7.19 2.22 -15.66
CA GLN A 150 -6.01 2.26 -14.79
C GLN A 150 -4.94 3.21 -15.35
N ARG A 151 -4.64 3.12 -16.65
CA ARG A 151 -3.73 4.04 -17.35
C ARG A 151 -4.18 5.50 -17.22
N ILE A 152 -5.47 5.79 -17.36
CA ILE A 152 -6.02 7.14 -17.12
C ILE A 152 -5.82 7.58 -15.67
N GLY A 153 -6.04 6.69 -14.70
CA GLY A 153 -5.78 6.94 -13.28
C GLY A 153 -4.30 7.27 -12.99
N ILE A 154 -3.38 6.55 -13.63
CA ILE A 154 -1.93 6.80 -13.58
C ILE A 154 -1.62 8.17 -14.21
N ALA A 155 -2.11 8.45 -15.42
CA ALA A 155 -1.91 9.74 -16.09
C ALA A 155 -2.38 10.92 -15.24
N ARG A 156 -3.52 10.78 -14.55
CA ARG A 156 -4.03 11.79 -13.62
C ARG A 156 -3.08 12.02 -12.44
N ALA A 157 -2.52 10.95 -11.85
CA ALA A 157 -1.53 11.09 -10.77
C ALA A 157 -0.25 11.77 -11.28
N LEU A 158 0.24 11.39 -12.47
CA LEU A 158 1.42 11.97 -13.11
C LEU A 158 1.22 13.42 -13.53
N ALA A 159 -0.02 13.85 -13.78
CA ALA A 159 -0.33 15.23 -14.14
C ALA A 159 0.15 16.22 -13.08
N MET A 160 0.30 15.82 -11.81
CA MET A 160 0.84 16.65 -10.73
C MET A 160 2.39 16.67 -10.65
N ARG A 161 3.10 15.91 -11.50
CA ARG A 161 4.57 15.68 -11.42
C ARG A 161 5.03 15.25 -10.01
N PRO A 162 4.47 14.16 -9.46
CA PRO A 162 4.81 13.71 -8.10
C PRO A 162 6.24 13.21 -7.99
N ARG A 163 6.88 13.43 -6.84
CA ARG A 163 8.12 12.73 -6.43
C ARG A 163 7.85 11.44 -5.63
N PHE A 164 6.61 11.25 -5.18
CA PHE A 164 6.17 10.06 -4.45
C PHE A 164 4.74 9.65 -4.85
N ILE A 165 4.53 8.36 -5.05
CA ILE A 165 3.23 7.78 -5.36
C ILE A 165 2.93 6.60 -4.43
N VAL A 166 1.74 6.60 -3.83
CA VAL A 166 1.16 5.39 -3.22
C VAL A 166 0.36 4.65 -4.29
N ALA A 167 0.79 3.45 -4.65
CA ALA A 167 0.09 2.58 -5.58
C ALA A 167 -0.69 1.52 -4.79
N ASP A 168 -1.98 1.75 -4.58
CA ASP A 168 -2.86 0.90 -3.77
C ASP A 168 -3.49 -0.19 -4.65
N GLU A 169 -2.89 -1.38 -4.66
CA GLU A 169 -3.27 -2.50 -5.53
C GLU A 169 -3.47 -2.11 -7.01
N PRO A 170 -2.44 -1.54 -7.68
CA PRO A 170 -2.60 -0.91 -8.98
C PRO A 170 -2.99 -1.89 -10.11
N VAL A 171 -2.94 -3.20 -9.86
CA VAL A 171 -3.12 -4.24 -10.88
C VAL A 171 -4.11 -5.35 -10.48
N SER A 172 -4.70 -5.31 -9.28
CA SER A 172 -5.43 -6.47 -8.73
C SER A 172 -6.73 -6.84 -9.46
N ALA A 173 -7.34 -5.90 -10.18
CA ALA A 173 -8.57 -6.13 -10.95
C ALA A 173 -8.33 -6.35 -12.46
N LEU A 174 -7.08 -6.59 -12.88
CA LEU A 174 -6.68 -6.67 -14.28
C LEU A 174 -6.24 -8.09 -14.66
N ASP A 175 -6.39 -8.45 -15.93
CA ASP A 175 -5.85 -9.71 -16.46
C ASP A 175 -4.31 -9.69 -16.46
N VAL A 176 -3.69 -10.88 -16.38
CA VAL A 176 -2.23 -11.05 -16.20
C VAL A 176 -1.42 -10.27 -17.26
N SER A 177 -1.90 -10.22 -18.50
CA SER A 177 -1.19 -9.52 -19.58
C SER A 177 -1.19 -8.01 -19.37
N VAL A 178 -2.32 -7.45 -18.95
CA VAL A 178 -2.46 -6.04 -18.61
C VAL A 178 -1.71 -5.71 -17.33
N GLN A 179 -1.69 -6.59 -16.32
CA GLN A 179 -0.90 -6.38 -15.10
C GLN A 179 0.57 -6.13 -15.45
N ALA A 180 1.18 -7.01 -16.25
CA ALA A 180 2.57 -6.86 -16.68
C ALA A 180 2.83 -5.53 -17.39
N GLN A 181 1.93 -5.13 -18.29
CA GLN A 181 2.06 -3.84 -18.98
C GLN A 181 1.98 -2.63 -18.04
N ILE A 182 1.15 -2.68 -16.99
CA ILE A 182 1.05 -1.62 -16.00
C ILE A 182 2.30 -1.58 -15.12
N LEU A 183 2.84 -2.73 -14.72
CA LEU A 183 4.08 -2.80 -13.94
C LEU A 183 5.26 -2.23 -14.73
N ASN A 184 5.44 -2.65 -15.99
CA ASN A 184 6.48 -2.10 -16.87
C ASN A 184 6.33 -0.57 -17.05
N LEU A 185 5.09 -0.06 -17.11
CA LEU A 185 4.83 1.38 -17.15
C LEU A 185 5.30 2.06 -15.85
N LEU A 186 5.00 1.50 -14.68
CA LEU A 186 5.42 2.09 -13.40
C LEU A 186 6.94 2.05 -13.22
N GLU A 187 7.59 0.96 -13.64
CA GLU A 187 9.05 0.82 -13.64
C GLU A 187 9.71 1.84 -14.58
N GLY A 188 9.25 1.95 -15.83
CA GLY A 188 9.76 2.96 -16.75
C GLY A 188 9.56 4.40 -16.23
N LEU A 189 8.44 4.67 -15.54
CA LEU A 189 8.23 5.96 -14.87
C LEU A 189 9.22 6.21 -13.74
N GLN A 190 9.55 5.19 -12.94
CA GLN A 190 10.57 5.28 -11.89
C GLN A 190 11.93 5.61 -12.50
N GLU A 191 12.34 4.87 -13.53
CA GLU A 191 13.63 5.05 -14.22
C GLU A 191 13.74 6.44 -14.84
N GLU A 192 12.68 6.93 -15.49
CA GLU A 192 12.70 8.22 -16.18
C GLU A 192 12.63 9.43 -15.24
N THR A 193 11.98 9.30 -14.08
CA THR A 193 11.64 10.48 -13.23
C THR A 193 12.23 10.44 -11.83
N GLY A 194 12.77 9.30 -11.40
CA GLY A 194 13.19 9.08 -10.02
C GLY A 194 12.03 9.07 -9.02
N VAL A 195 10.78 8.90 -9.49
CA VAL A 195 9.62 8.84 -8.59
C VAL A 195 9.74 7.66 -7.62
N SER A 196 9.45 7.90 -6.35
CA SER A 196 9.46 6.86 -5.32
C SER A 196 8.07 6.26 -5.15
N PHE A 197 7.98 4.98 -4.84
CA PHE A 197 6.70 4.28 -4.69
C PHE A 197 6.55 3.65 -3.30
N LEU A 198 5.34 3.77 -2.74
CA LEU A 198 4.82 2.80 -1.79
C LEU A 198 3.84 1.89 -2.54
N LEU A 199 4.29 0.69 -2.88
CA LEU A 199 3.50 -0.30 -3.62
C LEU A 199 2.74 -1.19 -2.65
N ILE A 200 1.43 -1.02 -2.56
CA ILE A 200 0.58 -1.88 -1.75
C ILE A 200 0.05 -3.00 -2.63
N SER A 201 0.29 -4.24 -2.24
CA SER A 201 -0.23 -5.40 -2.95
C SER A 201 -0.47 -6.57 -2.01
N HIS A 202 -1.42 -7.44 -2.38
CA HIS A 202 -1.54 -8.77 -1.80
C HIS A 202 -0.91 -9.85 -2.70
N ASP A 203 -0.55 -9.51 -3.94
CA ASP A 203 0.23 -10.35 -4.83
C ASP A 203 1.72 -10.17 -4.54
N LEU A 204 2.32 -11.21 -3.97
CA LEU A 204 3.72 -11.23 -3.59
C LEU A 204 4.65 -11.36 -4.81
N GLY A 205 4.18 -11.87 -5.95
CA GLY A 205 4.96 -11.89 -7.19
C GLY A 205 5.15 -10.49 -7.76
N VAL A 206 4.10 -9.67 -7.73
CA VAL A 206 4.16 -8.24 -8.09
C VAL A 206 5.13 -7.48 -7.19
N VAL A 207 5.07 -7.72 -5.87
CA VAL A 207 5.98 -7.09 -4.91
C VAL A 207 7.42 -7.54 -5.13
N HIS A 208 7.65 -8.83 -5.35
CA HIS A 208 8.99 -9.38 -5.60
C HIS A 208 9.63 -8.77 -6.86
N HIS A 209 8.83 -8.53 -7.90
CA HIS A 209 9.31 -8.00 -9.17
C HIS A 209 9.72 -6.52 -9.10
N MET A 210 8.89 -5.68 -8.47
CA MET A 210 9.01 -4.21 -8.57
C MET A 210 9.65 -3.56 -7.33
N SER A 211 9.70 -4.24 -6.18
CA SER A 211 10.11 -3.61 -4.92
C SER A 211 11.59 -3.77 -4.65
N HIS A 212 12.24 -2.71 -4.17
CA HIS A 212 13.62 -2.74 -3.68
C HIS A 212 13.67 -3.31 -2.25
N ARG A 213 12.69 -2.92 -1.44
CA ARG A 213 12.48 -3.38 -0.07
C ARG A 213 11.03 -3.75 0.14
N VAL A 214 10.79 -4.57 1.15
CA VAL A 214 9.44 -5.00 1.54
C VAL A 214 9.21 -4.72 3.01
N ALA A 215 8.00 -4.29 3.34
CA ALA A 215 7.46 -4.22 4.68
C ALA A 215 6.21 -5.11 4.76
N VAL A 216 6.19 -6.01 5.73
CA VAL A 216 5.10 -6.95 5.97
C VAL A 216 4.26 -6.42 7.11
N MET A 217 2.98 -6.16 6.85
CA MET A 217 2.04 -5.58 7.80
C MET A 217 1.03 -6.63 8.28
N TYR A 218 0.89 -6.75 9.60
CA TYR A 218 -0.11 -7.59 10.25
C TYR A 218 -0.89 -6.80 11.30
N LEU A 219 -2.22 -6.75 11.14
CA LEU A 219 -3.14 -6.03 12.02
C LEU A 219 -2.59 -4.67 12.45
N GLY A 220 -2.45 -3.71 11.54
CA GLY A 220 -2.10 -2.33 11.93
C GLY A 220 -0.63 -2.10 12.29
N ARG A 221 0.23 -3.12 12.28
CA ARG A 221 1.67 -3.01 12.63
C ARG A 221 2.57 -3.66 11.60
N ILE A 222 3.81 -3.18 11.52
CA ILE A 222 4.87 -3.84 10.75
C ILE A 222 5.38 -5.04 11.57
N ALA A 223 5.45 -6.21 10.93
CA ALA A 223 5.94 -7.44 11.51
C ALA A 223 7.39 -7.72 11.09
N GLU A 224 7.76 -7.30 9.88
CA GLU A 224 9.08 -7.54 9.28
C GLU A 224 9.32 -6.55 8.14
N THR A 225 10.55 -6.11 7.95
CA THR A 225 10.98 -5.33 6.79
C THR A 225 12.39 -5.70 6.40
N GLY A 226 12.73 -5.64 5.12
CA GLY A 226 14.09 -5.91 4.65
C GLY A 226 14.22 -5.74 3.14
N PRO A 227 15.44 -5.91 2.60
CA PRO A 227 15.67 -6.05 1.16
C PRO A 227 14.76 -7.15 0.58
N THR A 228 14.23 -6.91 -0.62
CA THR A 228 13.27 -7.84 -1.24
C THR A 228 13.85 -9.25 -1.39
N GLU A 229 15.09 -9.37 -1.86
CA GLU A 229 15.76 -10.67 -2.02
C GLU A 229 15.92 -11.37 -0.66
N SER A 230 16.55 -10.71 0.31
CA SER A 230 16.76 -11.22 1.67
C SER A 230 15.46 -11.70 2.32
N LEU A 231 14.38 -10.91 2.27
CA LEU A 231 13.11 -11.22 2.90
C LEU A 231 12.40 -12.41 2.23
N PHE A 232 12.52 -12.55 0.91
CA PHE A 232 11.90 -13.65 0.16
C PHE A 232 12.67 -14.98 0.31
N GLU A 233 13.99 -14.91 0.47
CA GLU A 233 14.85 -16.06 0.68
C GLU A 233 14.81 -16.54 2.13
N ASN A 234 14.98 -15.60 3.07
CA ASN A 234 15.19 -15.86 4.49
C ASN A 234 14.17 -15.12 5.38
N PRO A 235 12.85 -15.36 5.22
CA PRO A 235 11.85 -14.72 6.07
C PRO A 235 12.02 -15.11 7.54
N ALA A 236 12.09 -14.11 8.41
CA ALA A 236 12.37 -14.25 9.83
C ALA A 236 11.10 -14.35 10.68
N HIS A 237 10.05 -13.60 10.37
CA HIS A 237 8.81 -13.63 11.14
C HIS A 237 7.94 -14.83 10.74
N PRO A 238 7.35 -15.59 11.70
CA PRO A 238 6.48 -16.73 11.39
C PRO A 238 5.30 -16.42 10.45
N TYR A 239 4.73 -15.22 10.56
CA TYR A 239 3.71 -14.72 9.63
C TYR A 239 4.24 -14.57 8.19
N THR A 240 5.39 -13.92 8.00
CA THR A 240 6.02 -13.73 6.69
C THR A 240 6.38 -15.07 6.05
N ARG A 241 6.94 -16.01 6.83
CA ARG A 241 7.17 -17.40 6.41
C ARG A 241 5.90 -18.03 5.85
N ALA A 242 4.78 -17.85 6.56
CA ALA A 242 3.50 -18.41 6.13
C ALA A 242 2.97 -17.74 4.86
N LEU A 243 3.04 -16.42 4.76
CA LEU A 243 2.66 -15.68 3.54
C LEU A 243 3.45 -16.15 2.32
N LEU A 244 4.79 -16.17 2.42
CA LEU A 244 5.67 -16.55 1.31
C LEU A 244 5.55 -18.03 0.94
N SER A 245 5.21 -18.91 1.90
CA SER A 245 4.97 -20.33 1.62
C SER A 245 3.78 -20.60 0.68
N ALA A 246 2.92 -19.59 0.46
CA ALA A 246 1.81 -19.69 -0.47
C ALA A 246 2.20 -19.38 -1.92
N ILE A 247 3.38 -18.79 -2.17
CA ILE A 247 3.87 -18.46 -3.51
C ILE A 247 4.35 -19.74 -4.20
N PRO A 248 3.89 -20.03 -5.43
CA PRO A 248 4.45 -21.11 -6.23
C PRO A 248 5.92 -20.83 -6.56
N ARG A 249 6.85 -21.67 -6.08
CA ARG A 249 8.26 -21.62 -6.52
C ARG A 249 8.44 -22.55 -7.71
N LEU A 250 8.92 -22.02 -8.84
CA LEU A 250 9.26 -22.84 -10.01
C LEU A 250 10.30 -23.90 -9.62
N GLY A 251 10.06 -25.17 -9.98
CA GLY A 251 10.99 -26.27 -9.75
C GLY A 251 10.99 -26.91 -8.35
N LYS A 252 10.24 -26.41 -7.36
CA LYS A 252 10.03 -27.08 -6.07
C LYS A 252 8.63 -27.71 -6.03
N THR A 253 8.54 -28.99 -5.65
CA THR A 253 7.25 -29.63 -5.35
C THR A 253 6.49 -28.78 -4.33
N ARG A 254 5.13 -28.76 -4.39
CA ARG A 254 4.22 -28.02 -3.48
C ARG A 254 4.34 -28.42 -1.98
N SER A 255 5.41 -29.09 -1.59
CA SER A 255 5.73 -29.53 -0.24
C SER A 255 6.12 -28.32 0.61
N GLY A 256 5.29 -28.00 1.61
CA GLY A 256 5.64 -27.04 2.65
C GLY A 256 4.73 -25.81 2.82
N ARG A 257 3.57 -25.72 2.14
CA ARG A 257 2.63 -24.60 2.37
C ARG A 257 2.19 -24.58 3.83
N ILE A 258 2.55 -23.52 4.54
CA ILE A 258 2.17 -23.32 5.94
C ILE A 258 0.73 -22.81 5.93
N ARG A 259 -0.20 -23.64 6.40
CA ARG A 259 -1.59 -23.21 6.62
C ARG A 259 -1.66 -22.46 7.95
N LEU A 260 -2.00 -21.17 7.87
CA LEU A 260 -2.40 -20.41 9.05
C LEU A 260 -3.78 -20.90 9.49
N GLU A 261 -3.89 -21.28 10.76
CA GLU A 261 -5.16 -21.69 11.37
C GLU A 261 -5.84 -20.48 12.02
N GLY A 262 -7.16 -20.59 12.19
CA GLY A 262 -7.99 -19.51 12.76
C GLY A 262 -8.24 -18.33 11.81
N SER A 263 -9.19 -17.47 12.19
CA SER A 263 -9.46 -16.21 11.52
C SER A 263 -8.51 -15.10 11.96
N VAL A 264 -8.34 -14.08 11.12
CA VAL A 264 -7.64 -12.86 11.52
C VAL A 264 -8.39 -12.23 12.71
N PRO A 265 -7.72 -11.95 13.85
CA PRO A 265 -8.35 -11.26 14.97
C PRO A 265 -8.96 -9.92 14.56
N SER A 266 -9.97 -9.47 15.31
CA SER A 266 -10.61 -8.19 15.04
C SER A 266 -9.65 -7.03 15.28
N ALA A 267 -9.59 -6.08 14.34
CA ALA A 267 -8.87 -4.82 14.53
C ALA A 267 -9.54 -3.89 15.57
N VAL A 268 -10.75 -4.22 16.04
CA VAL A 268 -11.44 -3.49 17.13
C VAL A 268 -10.80 -3.81 18.48
N ASP A 269 -10.44 -5.07 18.70
CA ASP A 269 -9.85 -5.56 19.94
C ASP A 269 -8.67 -6.48 19.59
N PRO A 270 -7.54 -5.90 19.15
CA PRO A 270 -6.38 -6.71 18.77
C PRO A 270 -5.76 -7.37 20.00
N PRO A 271 -5.19 -8.58 19.86
CA PRO A 271 -4.52 -9.26 20.97
C PRO A 271 -3.44 -8.37 21.61
N PRO A 272 -3.28 -8.42 22.95
CA PRO A 272 -2.16 -7.77 23.62
C PRO A 272 -0.83 -8.43 23.24
N GLY A 273 0.25 -7.66 23.36
CA GLY A 273 1.59 -8.07 22.96
C GLY A 273 1.71 -8.35 21.46
N CYS A 274 2.36 -9.45 21.10
CA CYS A 274 2.52 -9.83 19.71
C CYS A 274 1.15 -10.08 19.05
N ARG A 275 0.72 -9.21 18.13
CA ARG A 275 -0.59 -9.31 17.45
C ARG A 275 -0.80 -10.65 16.74
N PHE A 276 0.26 -11.32 16.31
CA PHE A 276 0.21 -12.62 15.63
C PHE A 276 0.14 -13.82 16.59
N GLN A 277 0.21 -13.63 17.91
CA GLN A 277 0.32 -14.72 18.88
C GLN A 277 -0.78 -15.80 18.75
N THR A 278 -1.99 -15.41 18.36
CA THR A 278 -3.15 -16.31 18.29
C THR A 278 -3.08 -17.29 17.12
N ARG A 279 -2.21 -17.02 16.13
CA ARG A 279 -2.02 -17.84 14.93
C ARG A 279 -0.56 -18.30 14.77
N CYS A 280 0.30 -17.95 15.73
CA CYS A 280 1.73 -18.25 15.68
C CYS A 280 2.01 -19.65 16.25
N ARG A 281 2.54 -20.55 15.42
CA ARG A 281 3.02 -21.89 15.85
C ARG A 281 4.24 -21.85 16.77
N HIS A 282 4.89 -20.69 16.89
CA HIS A 282 6.09 -20.46 17.70
C HIS A 282 5.82 -19.52 18.88
N ARG A 283 4.56 -19.38 19.30
CA ARG A 283 4.16 -18.53 20.43
C ARG A 283 4.94 -18.92 21.70
N LYS A 284 5.53 -17.92 22.35
CA LYS A 284 6.08 -17.99 23.71
C LYS A 284 5.14 -17.27 24.68
N ASP A 285 5.28 -17.49 25.98
CA ASP A 285 4.42 -16.82 26.98
C ASP A 285 4.54 -15.29 26.96
N ILE A 286 5.76 -14.77 26.74
CA ILE A 286 6.02 -13.33 26.60
C ILE A 286 5.21 -12.69 25.46
N CYS A 287 4.88 -13.44 24.40
CA CYS A 287 4.10 -12.94 23.26
C CYS A 287 2.71 -12.47 23.65
N ALA A 288 2.16 -12.97 24.76
CA ALA A 288 0.82 -12.61 25.21
C ALA A 288 0.74 -11.29 25.96
N ALA A 289 1.86 -10.82 26.51
CA ALA A 289 1.89 -9.66 27.39
C ALA A 289 2.72 -8.50 26.84
N VAL A 290 3.77 -8.79 26.07
CA VAL A 290 4.76 -7.78 25.66
C VAL A 290 4.82 -7.68 24.15
N ASP A 291 4.79 -6.44 23.64
CA ASP A 291 5.02 -6.16 22.24
C ASP A 291 6.47 -6.54 21.87
N PRO A 292 6.69 -7.27 20.76
CA PRO A 292 8.03 -7.62 20.35
C PRO A 292 8.84 -6.37 19.98
N PRO A 293 10.10 -6.25 20.43
CA PRO A 293 10.97 -5.15 20.03
C PRO A 293 11.38 -5.30 18.56
N ALA A 294 11.84 -4.21 17.95
CA ALA A 294 12.51 -4.25 16.66
C ALA A 294 13.89 -4.89 16.82
N VAL A 295 14.18 -5.93 16.06
CA VAL A 295 15.48 -6.60 16.04
C VAL A 295 16.01 -6.60 14.61
N GLU A 296 17.19 -6.02 14.40
CA GLU A 296 17.91 -6.16 13.13
C GLU A 296 18.65 -7.49 13.08
N LEU A 297 18.48 -8.25 11.99
CA LEU A 297 19.06 -9.59 11.86
C LEU A 297 20.57 -9.52 11.65
N ARG A 298 21.30 -10.38 12.37
CA ARG A 298 22.75 -10.46 12.25
C ARG A 298 23.14 -10.94 10.85
N GLY A 299 23.98 -10.15 10.16
CA GLY A 299 24.50 -10.49 8.84
C GLY A 299 23.59 -10.10 7.67
N ASP A 300 22.48 -9.39 7.92
CA ASP A 300 21.53 -8.93 6.90
C ASP A 300 21.09 -7.48 7.17
N PRO A 301 21.94 -6.49 6.82
CA PRO A 301 21.71 -5.08 7.14
C PRO A 301 20.38 -4.55 6.59
N GLY A 302 19.63 -3.83 7.42
CA GLY A 302 18.32 -3.30 7.07
C GLY A 302 17.18 -4.32 7.13
N HIS A 303 17.46 -5.59 7.45
CA HIS A 303 16.44 -6.60 7.71
C HIS A 303 16.03 -6.58 9.19
N VAL A 304 14.87 -5.99 9.47
CA VAL A 304 14.34 -5.79 10.82
C VAL A 304 13.07 -6.62 11.02
N VAL A 305 12.98 -7.28 12.16
CA VAL A 305 11.83 -8.11 12.55
C VAL A 305 11.31 -7.73 13.93
N TRP A 306 9.99 -7.70 14.08
CA TRP A 306 9.31 -7.50 15.37
C TRP A 306 8.86 -8.85 15.91
N CYS A 307 9.79 -9.63 16.47
CA CYS A 307 9.48 -10.96 17.02
C CYS A 307 10.39 -11.40 18.18
N HIS A 308 9.80 -11.90 19.26
CA HIS A 308 10.48 -12.50 20.44
C HIS A 308 11.26 -13.81 20.15
N LEU A 309 11.32 -14.25 18.89
CA LEU A 309 12.20 -15.35 18.49
C LEU A 309 13.65 -14.90 18.27
N HIS A 310 13.86 -13.61 18.00
CA HIS A 310 15.16 -13.03 17.66
C HIS A 310 15.71 -12.10 18.75
N THR A 311 14.98 -11.98 19.87
CA THR A 311 15.38 -11.24 21.09
C THR A 311 16.31 -12.05 21.97
#